data_AF-A0A840AUR1-F1
#
_entry.id   AF-A0A840AUR1-F1
#
_cell.length_a   1.000
_cell.length_b   1.000
_cell.length_c   1.000
_cell.angle_alpha   90.00
_cell.angle_beta   90.00
_cell.angle_gamma   90.00
#
_symmetry.space_group_name_H-M   'P 1'
#
loop_
_entity.id
_entity.type
_entity.pdbx_description
1 polymer ?
#
loop_
_entity_poly.entity_id
_entity_poly.type
_entity_poly.pdbx_seq_one_letter_code
_entity_poly.pdbx_strand_id
1 'polypeptide(L)' 'MVELLVQARKDAGVTQEELGRRIGQRQTFISKVELGERRLDAAEFVEIAHAIAADPYELMRRAQEF' A
#
# COMPACT_ATOMS: atom_id res chain seq x y z
N MET A 1 3.98 9.38 0.79
CA MET A 1 4.15 7.92 1.02
C MET A 1 2.88 7.13 0.72
N VAL A 2 1.80 7.33 1.48
CA VAL A 2 0.52 6.59 1.26
C VAL A 2 -0.02 6.78 -0.15
N GLU A 3 0.06 7.99 -0.71
CA GLU A 3 -0.36 8.27 -2.10
C GLU A 3 0.41 7.44 -3.14
N LEU A 4 1.72 7.23 -2.96
CA LEU A 4 2.53 6.40 -3.84
C LEU A 4 2.10 4.92 -3.77
N LEU A 5 1.77 4.44 -2.57
CA LEU A 5 1.25 3.09 -2.35
C LEU A 5 -0.12 2.91 -3.03
N VAL A 6 -1.01 3.91 -2.89
CA VAL A 6 -2.33 3.94 -3.55
C VAL A 6 -2.18 3.91 -5.06
N GLN A 7 -1.26 4.70 -5.61
CA GLN A 7 -1.01 4.73 -7.04
C GLN A 7 -0.46 3.40 -7.53
N ALA A 8 0.56 2.84 -6.86
CA ALA A 8 1.12 1.53 -7.20
C ALA A 8 0.06 0.42 -7.17
N ARG A 9 -0.87 0.46 -6.20
CA ARG A 9 -1.98 -0.51 -6.13
C ARG A 9 -2.90 -0.37 -7.35
N LYS A 10 -3.25 0.86 -7.73
CA LYS A 10 -4.09 1.14 -8.90
C LYS A 10 -3.40 0.70 -10.20
N ASP A 11 -2.10 0.97 -10.33
CA ASP A 11 -1.30 0.57 -11.50
C ASP A 11 -1.21 -0.97 -11.62
N ALA A 12 -1.17 -1.68 -10.49
CA ALA A 12 -1.23 -3.13 -10.43
C ALA A 12 -2.64 -3.70 -10.70
N GLY A 13 -3.67 -2.87 -10.87
CA GLY A 13 -5.05 -3.30 -11.06
C GLY A 13 -5.67 -4.03 -9.85
N VAL A 14 -5.07 -3.88 -8.67
CA VAL A 14 -5.48 -4.58 -7.45
C VAL A 14 -6.55 -3.76 -6.73
N THR A 15 -7.71 -4.34 -6.43
CA THR A 15 -8.74 -3.65 -5.63
C THR A 15 -8.35 -3.61 -4.15
N GLN A 16 -8.95 -2.71 -3.36
CA GLN A 16 -8.72 -2.70 -1.91
C GLN A 16 -9.18 -4.01 -1.24
N GLU A 17 -10.23 -4.65 -1.77
CA GLU A 17 -10.71 -5.95 -1.29
C GLU A 17 -9.73 -7.08 -1.60
N GLU A 18 -9.20 -7.12 -2.82
CA GLU A 18 -8.17 -8.08 -3.22
C GLU A 18 -6.90 -7.89 -2.38
N LEU A 19 -6.44 -6.63 -2.19
CA LEU A 19 -5.28 -6.36 -1.34
C LEU A 19 -5.52 -6.81 0.10
N GLY A 20 -6.68 -6.51 0.68
CA GLY A 20 -7.06 -7.00 2.00
C GLY A 20 -6.94 -8.52 2.08
N ARG A 21 -7.50 -9.26 1.11
CA ARG A 21 -7.39 -10.72 1.05
C ARG A 21 -5.94 -11.21 0.98
N ARG A 22 -5.07 -10.55 0.20
CA ARG A 22 -3.65 -10.93 0.06
C ARG A 22 -2.86 -10.82 1.37
N ILE A 23 -3.18 -9.86 2.21
CA ILE A 23 -2.48 -9.59 3.48
C ILE A 23 -3.26 -10.05 4.73
N GLY A 24 -4.33 -10.85 4.54
CA GLY A 24 -5.14 -11.34 5.66
C GLY A 24 -5.91 -10.24 6.42
N GLN A 25 -6.19 -9.11 5.77
CA GLN A 25 -6.91 -7.96 6.34
C GLN A 25 -8.27 -7.73 5.67
N ARG A 26 -9.11 -6.92 6.32
CA ARG A 26 -10.38 -6.47 5.72
C ARG A 26 -10.13 -5.34 4.73
N GLN A 27 -10.98 -5.21 3.70
CA GLN A 27 -10.96 -4.04 2.80
C GLN A 27 -10.99 -2.70 3.56
N THR A 28 -11.71 -2.63 4.69
CA THR A 28 -11.80 -1.41 5.51
C THR A 28 -10.49 -1.02 6.18
N PHE A 29 -9.59 -1.99 6.44
CA PHE A 29 -8.22 -1.68 6.86
C PHE A 29 -7.50 -0.92 5.76
N ILE A 30 -7.56 -1.41 4.52
CA ILE A 30 -6.92 -0.77 3.36
C ILE A 30 -7.50 0.63 3.18
N SER A 31 -8.84 0.76 3.18
CA SER A 31 -9.51 2.06 3.04
C SER A 31 -9.04 3.08 4.07
N LYS A 32 -8.92 2.69 5.35
CA LYS A 32 -8.46 3.60 6.42
C LYS A 32 -6.99 3.99 6.27
N VAL A 33 -6.15 3.08 5.78
CA VAL A 33 -4.76 3.39 5.44
C VAL A 33 -4.72 4.40 4.29
N GLU A 34 -5.45 4.16 3.20
CA GLU A 34 -5.45 5.02 2.02
C GLU A 34 -6.03 6.42 2.27
N LEU A 35 -6.98 6.53 3.22
CA LEU A 35 -7.54 7.81 3.67
C LEU A 35 -6.68 8.52 4.74
N GLY A 36 -5.61 7.88 5.22
CA GLY A 36 -4.77 8.42 6.30
C GLY A 36 -5.41 8.38 7.70
N GLU A 37 -6.59 7.77 7.85
CA GLU A 37 -7.28 7.56 9.12
C GLU A 37 -6.59 6.52 10.01
N ARG A 38 -5.78 5.65 9.40
CA ARG A 38 -4.94 4.66 10.09
C ARG A 38 -3.49 4.85 9.67
N ARG A 39 -2.61 5.02 10.66
CA ARG A 39 -1.16 5.03 10.42
C ARG A 39 -0.70 3.65 9.95
N LEU A 40 0.11 3.68 8.90
CA LEU A 40 0.82 2.52 8.36
C LEU A 40 2.22 2.50 8.98
N ASP A 41 2.63 1.37 9.54
CA ASP A 41 4.02 1.20 9.97
C ASP A 41 4.92 0.68 8.84
N ALA A 42 6.23 0.60 9.09
CA ALA A 42 7.20 0.22 8.07
C ALA A 42 7.07 -1.26 7.63
N ALA A 43 6.68 -2.16 8.53
CA ALA A 43 6.48 -3.57 8.19
C ALA A 43 5.23 -3.74 7.33
N GLU A 44 4.14 -3.07 7.69
CA GLU A 44 2.90 -3.05 6.92
C GLU A 44 3.10 -2.40 5.54
N PHE A 45 3.94 -1.36 5.45
CA PHE A 45 4.31 -0.77 4.16
C PHE A 45 5.00 -1.79 3.24
N VAL A 46 5.99 -2.53 3.75
CA VAL A 46 6.71 -3.56 2.99
C VAL A 46 5.76 -4.69 2.58
N GLU A 47 4.90 -5.14 3.49
CA GLU A 47 3.90 -6.17 3.22
C GLU A 47 2.94 -5.76 2.10
N ILE A 48 2.37 -4.54 2.18
CA ILE A 48 1.45 -4.03 1.16
C ILE A 48 2.17 -3.89 -0.19
N ALA A 49 3.39 -3.34 -0.21
CA ALA A 49 4.16 -3.17 -1.45
C ALA A 49 4.36 -4.51 -2.17
N HIS A 50 4.80 -5.55 -1.45
CA HIS A 50 4.94 -6.88 -2.04
C HIS A 50 3.60 -7.48 -2.48
N ALA A 51 2.53 -7.28 -1.72
CA ALA A 51 1.20 -7.80 -2.06
C ALA A 51 0.64 -7.20 -3.37
N ILE A 52 1.10 -6.02 -3.79
CA ILE A 52 0.75 -5.38 -5.06
C ILE A 52 1.86 -5.51 -6.12
N ALA A 53 2.85 -6.38 -5.91
CA ALA A 53 4.01 -6.59 -6.78
C ALA A 53 4.85 -5.32 -7.04
N ALA A 54 4.89 -4.40 -6.07
CA ALA A 54 5.75 -3.23 -6.08
C ALA A 54 7.01 -3.48 -5.21
N ASP A 55 8.12 -2.84 -5.58
CA ASP A 55 9.33 -2.83 -4.77
C ASP A 55 9.23 -1.73 -3.69
N PRO A 56 9.23 -2.08 -2.38
CA PRO A 56 9.15 -1.09 -1.31
C PRO A 56 10.34 -0.12 -1.29
N TYR A 57 11.54 -0.55 -1.73
CA TYR A 57 12.72 0.31 -1.75
C TYR A 57 12.63 1.36 -2.86
N GLU A 58 12.14 0.96 -4.03
CA GLU A 58 11.88 1.89 -5.13
C GLU A 58 10.79 2.90 -4.79
N LEU A 59 9.71 2.47 -4.12
CA LEU A 59 8.67 3.38 -3.63
C LEU A 59 9.22 4.37 -2.60
N MET A 60 10.09 3.91 -1.70
CA MET A 60 10.76 4.77 -0.71
C MET A 60 11.70 5.77 -1.38
N ARG A 61 12.49 5.33 -2.36
CA ARG A 61 13.39 6.21 -3.12
C ARG A 61 12.62 7.34 -3.81
N ARG A 62 11.52 7.00 -4.49
CA ARG A 62 10.65 8.01 -5.12
C ARG A 62 10.09 9.00 -4.09
N ALA A 63 9.73 8.53 -2.89
CA ALA A 63 9.23 9.40 -1.84
C ALA A 63 10.28 10.38 -1.28
N GLN A 64 11.58 10.10 -1.44
CA GLN A 64 12.68 10.98 -1.02
C GLN A 64 13.02 12.06 -2.05
N GLU A 65 12.59 11.88 -3.30
CA GLU A 65 12.85 12.79 -4.42
C GLU A 65 11.80 13.92 -4.53
N PHE A 66 10.79 13.90 -3.65
CA PHE A 66 9.75 14.93 -3.47
C PHE A 66 10.01 15.77 -2.22
#